data_AF-A0A955ZP78-F1
#
_entry.id   AF-A0A955ZP78-F1
#
_cell.length_a   1.000
_cell.length_b   1.000
_cell.length_c   1.000
_cell.angle_alpha   90.00
_cell.angle_beta   90.00
_cell.angle_gamma   90.00
#
_symmetry.space_group_name_H-M   'P 1'
#
loop_
_entity.id
_entity.type
_entity.pdbx_description
1 polymer ?
#
loop_
_entity_poly.entity_id
_entity_poly.type
_entity_poly.pdbx_seq_one_letter_code
_entity_poly.pdbx_strand_id
1 'polypeptide(L)'
;MKRNNHQGLVLAILILSASVIVHAGSFFKVGEAAPNFSLTGLDGRSFSLDQFKGKVVVLGLFHICEPCLIQSINLQKVHDATKDKPVAVLGVNSSGDSLPDVREFLQGFPLKVTYPYLLDPEKKTDKLYGGGKFIP
;
A
#
# COMPACT_ATOMS: atom_id res chain seq x y z
N MET A 1 -21.89 -65.34 -4.87
CA MET A 1 -21.06 -64.56 -3.93
C MET A 1 -20.45 -63.37 -4.68
N LYS A 2 -21.07 -62.18 -4.63
CA LYS A 2 -20.43 -60.91 -5.04
C LYS A 2 -21.19 -59.77 -4.36
N ARG A 3 -20.61 -59.24 -3.29
CA ARG A 3 -21.13 -58.12 -2.50
C ARG A 3 -20.75 -56.84 -3.24
N ASN A 4 -21.73 -56.16 -3.85
CA ASN A 4 -21.50 -54.96 -4.64
C ASN A 4 -21.11 -53.78 -3.74
N ASN A 5 -19.90 -53.28 -3.97
CA ASN A 5 -19.17 -52.27 -3.20
C ASN A 5 -19.58 -50.82 -3.54
N HIS A 6 -20.88 -50.54 -3.65
CA HIS A 6 -21.37 -49.18 -3.99
C HIS A 6 -21.48 -48.24 -2.78
N GLN A 7 -21.40 -48.76 -1.55
CA GLN A 7 -21.53 -47.96 -0.33
C GLN A 7 -20.27 -47.15 -0.01
N GLY A 8 -19.10 -47.49 -0.58
CA GLY A 8 -17.86 -46.73 -0.36
C GLY A 8 -17.72 -45.47 -1.23
N LEU A 9 -18.40 -45.41 -2.39
CA LEU A 9 -18.23 -44.32 -3.35
C LEU A 9 -19.10 -43.09 -3.01
N VAL A 10 -20.27 -43.30 -2.40
CA VAL A 10 -21.20 -42.22 -2.05
C VAL A 10 -20.68 -41.38 -0.88
N LEU A 11 -19.93 -41.97 0.07
CA LEU A 11 -19.31 -41.23 1.16
C LEU A 11 -18.13 -40.36 0.71
N ALA A 12 -17.41 -40.74 -0.35
CA ALA A 12 -16.26 -39.97 -0.84
C ALA A 12 -16.68 -38.66 -1.50
N ILE A 13 -17.86 -38.61 -2.14
CA ILE A 13 -18.33 -37.42 -2.89
C ILE A 13 -18.88 -36.34 -1.94
N LEU A 14 -19.44 -36.70 -0.79
CA LEU A 14 -19.99 -35.74 0.18
C LEU A 14 -18.91 -34.98 0.98
N ILE A 15 -17.65 -35.42 0.94
CA ILE A 15 -16.53 -34.72 1.60
C ILE A 15 -15.85 -33.72 0.64
N LEU A 16 -16.11 -33.81 -0.66
CA LEU A 16 -15.51 -32.95 -1.69
C LEU A 16 -16.24 -31.61 -1.93
N SER A 17 -17.40 -31.39 -1.31
CA SER A 17 -18.13 -30.10 -1.42
C SER A 17 -17.71 -29.07 -0.37
N ALA A 18 -16.74 -29.35 0.51
CA ALA A 18 -16.11 -28.32 1.35
C ALA A 18 -15.06 -27.53 0.54
N SER A 19 -15.45 -27.06 -0.64
CA SER A 19 -14.59 -26.22 -1.47
C SER A 19 -14.60 -24.79 -0.92
N VAL A 20 -13.59 -24.54 -0.07
CA VAL A 20 -12.85 -23.29 0.10
C VAL A 20 -13.72 -22.02 0.04
N ILE A 21 -14.18 -21.57 1.20
CA ILE A 21 -14.49 -20.14 1.37
C ILE A 21 -13.15 -19.41 1.24
N VAL A 22 -12.85 -18.95 0.02
CA VAL A 22 -11.79 -17.96 -0.21
C VAL A 22 -12.22 -16.72 0.55
N HIS A 23 -11.75 -16.59 1.79
CA HIS A 23 -11.92 -15.36 2.54
C HIS A 23 -11.11 -14.31 1.79
N ALA A 24 -11.80 -13.39 1.11
CA ALA A 24 -11.24 -12.12 0.65
C ALA A 24 -10.95 -11.21 1.85
N GLY A 25 -10.21 -11.74 2.83
CA GLY A 25 -9.69 -10.99 3.95
C GLY A 25 -8.44 -10.27 3.51
N SER A 26 -8.34 -8.99 3.87
CA SER A 26 -7.09 -8.26 3.73
C SER A 26 -5.95 -9.02 4.42
N PHE A 27 -4.76 -9.03 3.83
CA PHE A 27 -3.61 -9.72 4.41
C PHE A 27 -3.15 -9.08 5.74
N PHE A 28 -3.60 -7.86 6.06
CA PHE A 28 -3.37 -7.18 7.35
C PHE A 28 -4.60 -7.16 8.24
N LYS A 29 -4.36 -7.12 9.57
CA LYS A 29 -5.41 -6.96 10.57
C LYS A 29 -5.52 -5.49 10.98
N VAL A 30 -6.74 -4.96 11.00
CA VAL A 30 -7.00 -3.65 11.61
C VAL A 30 -6.53 -3.67 13.07
N GLY A 31 -5.81 -2.61 13.48
CA GLY A 31 -5.18 -2.51 14.80
C GLY A 31 -3.76 -3.07 14.86
N GLU A 32 -3.28 -3.71 13.80
CA GLU A 32 -1.86 -4.06 13.68
C GLU A 32 -1.00 -2.80 13.52
N ALA A 33 0.18 -2.79 14.14
CA ALA A 33 1.12 -1.69 14.01
C ALA A 33 1.65 -1.61 12.57
N ALA A 34 1.61 -0.42 11.98
CA ALA A 34 2.19 -0.16 10.68
C ALA A 34 3.73 -0.29 10.74
N PRO A 35 4.37 -1.04 9.82
CA PRO A 35 5.83 -1.22 9.83
C PRO A 35 6.59 0.10 9.72
N ASN A 36 7.51 0.36 10.64
CA ASN A 36 8.28 1.60 10.58
C ASN A 36 9.21 1.64 9.35
N PHE A 37 9.49 2.84 8.86
CA PHE A 37 10.47 3.12 7.82
C PHE A 37 11.18 4.44 8.10
N SER A 38 12.34 4.64 7.48
CA SER A 38 13.03 5.92 7.45
C SER A 38 13.52 6.19 6.03
N LEU A 39 13.08 7.29 5.43
CA LEU A 39 13.37 7.67 4.05
C LEU A 39 13.75 9.15 3.97
N THR A 40 14.36 9.53 2.85
CA THR A 40 14.70 10.92 2.56
C THR A 40 13.67 11.52 1.61
N GLY A 41 13.22 12.74 1.93
CA GLY A 41 12.31 13.53 1.11
C GLY A 41 13.00 14.19 -0.09
N LEU A 42 12.20 14.63 -1.07
CA LEU A 42 12.70 15.43 -2.20
C LEU A 42 13.33 16.76 -1.76
N ASP A 43 13.03 17.22 -0.54
CA ASP A 43 13.59 18.39 0.12
C ASP A 43 14.89 18.10 0.90
N GLY A 44 15.37 16.85 0.89
CA GLY A 44 16.58 16.41 1.58
C GLY A 44 16.41 16.11 3.07
N ARG A 45 15.22 16.29 3.65
CA ARG A 45 14.96 15.94 5.06
C ARG A 45 14.72 14.44 5.23
N SER A 46 15.08 13.90 6.39
CA SER A 46 14.76 12.51 6.75
C SER A 46 13.42 12.43 7.49
N PHE A 47 12.59 11.48 7.08
CA PHE A 47 11.27 11.23 7.65
C PHE A 47 11.17 9.77 8.09
N SER A 48 10.68 9.55 9.31
CA SER A 48 10.30 8.22 9.77
C SER A 48 8.83 8.18 10.19
N LEU A 49 8.19 7.02 10.03
CA LEU A 49 6.77 6.87 10.35
C LEU A 49 6.49 7.17 11.83
N ASP A 50 7.41 6.79 12.72
CA ASP A 50 7.34 7.04 14.15
C ASP A 50 7.24 8.53 14.53
N GLN A 51 7.73 9.46 13.69
CA GLN A 51 7.60 10.91 13.91
C GLN A 51 6.14 11.38 13.90
N PHE A 52 5.24 10.58 13.34
CA PHE A 52 3.83 10.91 13.17
C PHE A 52 2.91 10.22 14.19
N LYS A 53 3.47 9.61 15.26
CA LYS A 53 2.66 9.05 16.35
C LYS A 53 1.69 10.10 16.92
N GLY A 54 0.44 9.68 17.15
CA GLY A 54 -0.65 10.56 17.57
C GLY A 54 -1.37 11.29 16.42
N LYS A 55 -0.95 11.09 15.17
CA LYS A 55 -1.65 11.55 13.97
C LYS A 55 -2.22 10.37 13.18
N VAL A 56 -3.28 10.63 12.43
CA VAL A 56 -3.67 9.76 11.32
C VAL A 56 -2.65 9.96 10.19
N VAL A 57 -2.14 8.88 9.61
CA VAL A 57 -1.21 8.95 8.48
C VAL A 57 -1.90 8.41 7.23
N VAL A 58 -1.97 9.23 6.19
CA VAL A 58 -2.38 8.84 4.84
C VAL A 58 -1.10 8.64 4.03
N LEU A 59 -0.79 7.39 3.72
CA LEU A 59 0.42 6.98 3.00
C LEU A 59 0.06 6.57 1.57
N GLY A 60 0.59 7.28 0.59
CA GLY A 60 0.51 6.92 -0.84
C GLY A 60 1.82 6.30 -1.32
N LEU A 61 1.74 5.13 -1.94
CA LEU A 61 2.86 4.48 -2.61
C LEU A 61 2.67 4.64 -4.12
N PHE A 62 3.67 5.17 -4.80
CA PHE A 62 3.56 5.61 -6.17
C PHE A 62 4.74 5.14 -7.00
N HIS A 63 4.48 4.93 -8.29
CA HIS A 63 5.50 4.77 -9.31
C HIS A 63 5.48 5.98 -10.26
N ILE A 64 6.47 6.09 -11.14
CA ILE A 64 6.38 7.01 -12.28
C ILE A 64 5.36 6.43 -13.27
N CYS A 65 4.10 6.88 -13.13
CA CYS A 65 2.98 6.44 -13.97
C CYS A 65 1.88 7.51 -14.03
N GLU A 66 1.20 7.64 -15.16
CA GLU A 66 0.15 8.64 -15.36
C GLU A 66 -0.96 8.56 -14.28
N PRO A 67 -1.56 7.38 -13.98
CA PRO A 67 -2.53 7.27 -12.89
C PRO A 67 -1.97 7.63 -11.51
N CYS A 68 -0.71 7.27 -11.25
CA CYS A 68 -0.03 7.50 -9.97
C CYS A 68 0.03 9.00 -9.68
N LEU A 69 0.23 9.82 -10.72
CA LEU A 69 0.27 11.25 -10.51
C LEU A 69 -1.12 11.82 -10.22
N ILE A 70 -2.16 11.38 -10.91
CA ILE A 70 -3.54 11.76 -10.59
C ILE A 70 -3.88 11.39 -9.14
N GLN A 71 -3.45 10.21 -8.67
CA GLN A 71 -3.62 9.81 -7.28
C GLN A 71 -2.84 10.72 -6.32
N SER A 72 -1.59 11.06 -6.64
CA SER A 72 -0.76 12.01 -5.90
C SER A 72 -1.44 13.40 -5.79
N ILE A 73 -2.01 13.89 -6.89
CA ILE A 73 -2.84 15.11 -6.93
C ILE A 73 -4.12 14.99 -6.08
N ASN A 74 -4.75 13.82 -6.03
CA ASN A 74 -5.91 13.62 -5.16
C ASN A 74 -5.52 13.59 -3.67
N LEU A 75 -4.35 13.03 -3.34
CA LEU A 75 -3.79 13.13 -1.98
C LEU A 75 -3.46 14.57 -1.61
N GLN A 76 -3.09 15.42 -2.57
CA GLN A 76 -2.91 16.85 -2.32
C GLN A 76 -4.21 17.51 -1.81
N LYS A 77 -5.37 17.13 -2.35
CA LYS A 77 -6.67 17.61 -1.85
C LYS A 77 -6.94 17.16 -0.42
N VAL A 78 -6.57 15.92 -0.07
CA VAL A 78 -6.65 15.43 1.32
C VAL A 78 -5.74 16.25 2.21
N HIS A 79 -4.48 16.45 1.81
CA HIS A 79 -3.52 17.27 2.54
C HIS A 79 -4.08 18.67 2.81
N ASP A 80 -4.64 19.32 1.80
CA ASP A 80 -5.24 20.65 1.92
C ASP A 80 -6.47 20.67 2.85
N ALA A 81 -7.35 19.68 2.74
CA ALA A 81 -8.57 19.57 3.56
C ALA A 81 -8.30 19.20 5.02
N THR A 82 -7.10 18.70 5.34
CA THR A 82 -6.76 18.24 6.69
C THR A 82 -5.62 19.03 7.35
N LYS A 83 -5.23 20.20 6.81
CA LYS A 83 -4.12 21.01 7.35
C LYS A 83 -4.26 21.36 8.84
N ASP A 84 -5.49 21.61 9.29
CA ASP A 84 -5.77 22.01 10.68
C ASP A 84 -6.15 20.81 11.58
N LYS A 85 -5.94 19.57 11.10
CA LYS A 85 -6.28 18.33 11.81
C LYS A 85 -5.01 17.54 12.15
N PRO A 86 -5.06 16.61 13.11
CA PRO A 86 -3.94 15.71 13.40
C PRO A 86 -3.79 14.63 12.32
N VAL A 87 -3.58 15.04 11.08
CA VAL A 87 -3.43 14.19 9.90
C VAL A 87 -2.10 14.54 9.21
N ALA A 88 -1.33 13.52 8.86
CA ALA A 88 -0.15 13.65 8.02
C ALA A 88 -0.40 12.92 6.70
N VAL A 89 -0.07 13.57 5.59
CA VAL A 89 -0.12 12.97 4.25
C VAL A 89 1.32 12.80 3.78
N LEU A 90 1.67 11.60 3.33
CA LEU A 90 2.99 11.24 2.83
C LEU A 90 2.84 10.53 1.49
N GLY A 91 3.63 10.93 0.50
CA GLY A 91 3.81 10.15 -0.73
C GLY A 91 5.18 9.51 -0.75
N VAL A 92 5.30 8.31 -1.31
CA VAL A 92 6.57 7.62 -1.47
C VAL A 92 6.67 7.14 -2.92
N ASN A 93 7.75 7.49 -3.63
CA ASN A 93 8.13 6.72 -4.80
C ASN A 93 8.70 5.39 -4.33
N SER A 94 7.92 4.32 -4.46
CA SER A 94 8.25 2.97 -3.97
C SER A 94 8.87 2.08 -5.05
N SER A 95 8.83 2.50 -6.32
CA SER A 95 9.46 1.81 -7.46
C SER A 95 10.99 1.88 -7.46
N GLY A 96 11.58 2.77 -6.65
CA GLY A 96 13.02 2.96 -6.54
C GLY A 96 13.61 3.83 -7.65
N ASP A 97 12.80 4.74 -8.21
CA ASP A 97 13.25 5.68 -9.23
C ASP A 97 14.20 6.73 -8.64
N SER A 98 15.01 7.34 -9.51
CA SER A 98 16.00 8.32 -9.07
C SER A 98 15.37 9.66 -8.67
N LEU A 99 16.07 10.43 -7.84
CA LEU A 99 15.62 11.78 -7.45
C LEU A 99 15.35 12.71 -8.66
N PRO A 100 16.22 12.75 -9.70
CA PRO A 100 15.91 13.48 -10.93
C PRO A 100 14.60 13.03 -11.60
N ASP A 101 14.42 11.73 -11.80
CA ASP A 101 13.25 11.18 -12.54
C ASP A 101 11.95 11.50 -11.80
N VAL A 102 11.94 11.35 -10.47
CA VAL A 102 10.76 11.67 -9.64
C VAL A 102 10.46 13.17 -9.66
N ARG A 103 11.48 14.03 -9.69
CA ARG A 103 11.27 15.48 -9.81
C ARG A 103 10.68 15.86 -11.16
N GLU A 104 11.18 15.28 -12.25
CA GLU A 104 10.65 15.49 -13.59
C GLU A 104 9.19 15.03 -13.68
N PHE A 105 8.90 13.83 -13.18
CA PHE A 105 7.54 13.29 -13.11
C PHE A 105 6.56 14.23 -12.40
N LEU A 106 6.93 14.75 -11.23
CA LEU A 106 6.08 15.68 -10.46
C LEU A 106 5.92 17.07 -11.11
N GLN A 107 6.78 17.43 -12.06
CA GLN A 107 6.68 18.68 -12.83
C GLN A 107 5.77 18.57 -14.04
N GLY A 108 5.50 17.35 -14.54
CA GLY A 108 4.77 17.11 -15.80
C GLY A 108 3.29 17.48 -15.80
N PHE A 109 2.73 17.96 -14.67
CA PHE A 109 1.29 18.04 -14.46
C PHE A 109 0.84 19.34 -13.79
N PRO A 110 -0.44 19.73 -13.96
CA PRO A 110 -0.88 21.09 -13.67
C PRO A 110 -0.95 21.45 -12.18
N LEU A 111 -1.07 20.47 -11.28
CA LEU A 111 -1.13 20.70 -9.84
C LEU A 111 0.16 20.26 -9.15
N LYS A 112 0.73 21.16 -8.33
CA LYS A 112 1.92 20.89 -7.54
C LYS A 112 1.58 20.09 -6.29
N VAL A 113 2.41 19.10 -6.01
CA VAL A 113 2.42 18.36 -4.74
C VAL A 113 3.24 19.12 -3.69
N THR A 114 2.66 19.36 -2.52
CA THR A 114 3.28 20.12 -1.42
C THR A 114 3.43 19.35 -0.13
N TYR A 115 2.77 18.19 0.02
CA TYR A 115 3.03 17.29 1.13
C TYR A 115 4.41 16.62 0.99
N PRO A 116 5.00 16.09 2.07
CA PRO A 116 6.28 15.38 1.99
C PRO A 116 6.21 14.20 1.01
N TYR A 117 7.05 14.27 -0.02
CA TYR A 117 7.22 13.21 -1.01
C TYR A 117 8.60 12.59 -0.81
N LEU A 118 8.64 11.28 -0.60
CA LEU A 118 9.81 10.53 -0.16
C LEU A 118 10.32 9.60 -1.27
N LEU A 119 11.61 9.29 -1.23
CA LEU A 119 12.24 8.33 -2.13
C LEU A 119 12.58 7.05 -1.40
N ASP A 120 12.25 5.91 -2.00
CA ASP A 120 12.58 4.58 -1.51
C ASP A 120 13.45 3.81 -2.52
N PRO A 121 14.74 4.19 -2.67
CA PRO A 121 15.63 3.57 -3.66
C PRO A 121 15.84 2.07 -3.43
N GLU A 122 15.65 1.60 -2.19
CA GLU A 122 15.81 0.19 -1.81
C GLU A 122 14.50 -0.61 -1.88
N LYS A 123 13.39 0.04 -2.26
CA LYS A 123 12.04 -0.53 -2.34
C LYS A 123 11.61 -1.17 -1.02
N LYS A 124 12.05 -0.61 0.12
CA LYS A 124 11.71 -1.09 1.46
C LYS A 124 10.22 -0.95 1.74
N THR A 125 9.65 0.22 1.49
CA THR A 125 8.22 0.50 1.67
C THR A 125 7.36 -0.29 0.69
N ASP A 126 7.82 -0.52 -0.54
CA ASP A 126 7.14 -1.43 -1.47
C ASP A 126 6.99 -2.83 -0.87
N LYS A 127 8.08 -3.40 -0.33
CA LYS A 127 8.04 -4.71 0.32
C LYS A 127 7.21 -4.73 1.61
N LEU A 128 7.28 -3.66 2.40
CA LEU A 128 6.56 -3.57 3.67
C LEU A 128 5.05 -3.38 3.48
N TYR A 129 4.64 -2.70 2.41
CA TYR A 129 3.26 -2.23 2.22
C TYR A 129 2.64 -2.57 0.86
N GLY A 130 3.37 -2.38 -0.24
CA GLY A 130 2.87 -2.39 -1.63
C GLY A 130 2.80 -3.75 -2.33
N GLY A 131 3.72 -4.67 -2.04
CA GLY A 131 3.84 -5.98 -2.70
C GLY A 131 3.41 -7.17 -1.82
N GLY A 132 2.51 -6.95 -0.86
CA GLY A 132 2.19 -7.97 0.14
C GLY A 132 1.05 -7.62 1.09
N LYS A 133 1.34 -7.61 2.39
CA LYS A 133 0.35 -7.70 3.48
C LYS A 133 -0.69 -6.56 3.52
N PHE A 134 -0.36 -5.37 3.04
CA PHE A 134 -1.21 -4.18 3.21
C PHE A 134 -1.94 -3.74 1.95
N ILE A 135 -1.33 -3.90 0.79
CA ILE A 135 -1.86 -3.56 -0.53
C ILE A 135 -1.62 -4.78 -1.42
N PRO A 136 -2.67 -5.54 -1.79
CA PRO A 136 -2.56 -6.73 -2.63
C PRO A 136 -2.34 -6.40 -4.10
#